data_AF-A0A938J5D1-F1
#
_entry.id   AF-A0A938J5D1-F1
#
_cell.length_a   1.000
_cell.length_b   1.000
_cell.length_c   1.000
_cell.angle_alpha   90.00
_cell.angle_beta   90.00
_cell.angle_gamma   90.00
#
_symmetry.space_group_name_H-M   'P 1'
#
loop_
_entity.id
_entity.type
_entity.pdbx_description
1 polymer ?
#
loop_
_entity_poly.entity_id
_entity_poly.type
_entity_poly.pdbx_seq_one_letter_code
_entity_poly.pdbx_strand_id
1 'polypeptide(L)'
;MGVAVAGVVWAAEAEGETSNFLIPNGTFFFILAIFLVVFGVIGKFVVKPVQKVLEERERLLAQTAQDNRQAADQDAAADSEYRGELASARSEAGKLRDQARSDGRQVVDEMRSEANDEVADRLKQASDTLKAEGQSLAPSLNASVETLSQTLADRILGAGSDQPSRSTPRE
;
A
#
# COMPACT_ATOMS: atom_id res chain seq x y z
N MET A 1 -122.12 -8.13 -17.50
CA MET A 1 -121.51 -9.45 -17.80
C MET A 1 -120.10 -9.46 -17.25
N GLY A 2 -119.75 -10.44 -16.41
CA GLY A 2 -118.36 -10.86 -16.12
C GLY A 2 -117.64 -10.15 -14.96
N VAL A 3 -117.84 -10.62 -13.71
CA VAL A 3 -116.84 -11.30 -12.83
C VAL A 3 -115.70 -10.35 -12.36
N ALA A 4 -115.65 -9.79 -11.14
CA ALA A 4 -115.59 -10.36 -9.77
C ALA A 4 -114.32 -11.16 -9.43
N VAL A 5 -113.31 -10.50 -8.81
CA VAL A 5 -112.40 -11.04 -7.75
C VAL A 5 -111.83 -9.78 -7.03
N ALA A 6 -112.29 -9.33 -5.86
CA ALA A 6 -112.30 -9.93 -4.51
C ALA A 6 -110.89 -10.17 -3.95
N GLY A 7 -110.41 -9.29 -3.06
CA GLY A 7 -109.13 -9.49 -2.36
C GLY A 7 -108.73 -8.39 -1.40
N VAL A 8 -109.66 -8.02 -0.51
CA VAL A 8 -109.44 -7.55 0.88
C VAL A 8 -108.11 -6.88 1.20
N VAL A 9 -108.16 -5.55 1.31
CA VAL A 9 -107.30 -4.76 2.18
C VAL A 9 -107.79 -4.99 3.62
N TRP A 10 -106.97 -5.64 4.44
CA TRP A 10 -107.11 -5.60 5.90
C TRP A 10 -105.94 -4.84 6.50
N ALA A 11 -106.31 -3.82 7.27
CA ALA A 11 -105.48 -3.18 8.26
C ALA A 11 -105.61 -3.92 9.59
N ALA A 12 -104.53 -3.83 10.37
CA ALA A 12 -104.36 -4.23 11.77
C ALA A 12 -104.28 -5.74 12.03
N GLU A 13 -103.11 -6.20 12.50
CA GLU A 13 -102.87 -6.32 13.93
C GLU A 13 -101.34 -6.27 14.14
N ALA A 14 -100.86 -5.27 14.87
CA ALA A 14 -99.57 -5.37 15.52
C ALA A 14 -99.76 -6.30 16.72
N GLU A 15 -99.71 -7.61 16.51
CA GLU A 15 -99.57 -8.56 17.60
C GLU A 15 -98.13 -8.51 18.09
N GLY A 16 -97.89 -7.54 18.97
CA GLY A 16 -96.77 -7.56 19.90
C GLY A 16 -96.97 -8.73 20.84
N GLU A 17 -96.54 -9.92 20.43
CA GLU A 17 -96.15 -10.95 21.38
C GLU A 17 -94.99 -10.34 22.18
N THR A 18 -95.21 -10.05 23.46
CA THR A 18 -94.14 -9.62 24.37
C THR A 18 -93.23 -10.82 24.66
N SER A 19 -92.61 -11.42 23.65
CA SER A 19 -91.43 -12.23 23.83
C SER A 19 -90.33 -11.25 24.22
N ASN A 20 -90.19 -11.05 25.53
CA ASN A 20 -89.21 -10.15 26.10
C ASN A 20 -87.81 -10.53 25.57
N PHE A 21 -87.31 -9.75 24.61
CA PHE A 21 -86.02 -9.97 23.91
C PHE A 21 -84.81 -9.98 24.86
N LEU A 22 -84.99 -9.44 26.07
CA LEU A 22 -83.97 -9.46 27.12
C LEU A 22 -83.97 -10.77 27.92
N ILE A 23 -85.01 -11.61 27.81
CA ILE A 23 -85.03 -12.93 28.44
C ILE A 23 -84.20 -13.88 27.56
N PRO A 24 -83.06 -14.40 28.07
CA PRO A 24 -82.22 -15.29 27.30
C PRO A 24 -82.97 -16.59 26.98
N ASN A 25 -83.11 -16.89 25.69
CA ASN A 25 -83.64 -18.16 25.22
C ASN A 25 -82.52 -19.22 25.15
N GLY A 26 -82.89 -20.50 25.02
CA GLY A 26 -81.93 -21.63 24.92
C GLY A 26 -80.90 -21.52 23.78
N THR A 27 -81.10 -20.58 22.85
CA THR A 27 -80.13 -20.15 21.84
C THR A 27 -78.84 -19.62 22.45
N PHE A 28 -78.86 -19.04 23.65
CA PHE A 28 -77.67 -18.56 24.35
C PHE A 28 -76.65 -19.69 24.56
N PHE A 29 -77.09 -20.86 25.05
CA PHE A 29 -76.21 -22.00 25.28
C PHE A 29 -75.68 -22.59 23.96
N PHE A 30 -76.48 -22.57 22.90
CA PHE A 30 -76.05 -23.05 21.58
C PHE A 30 -75.01 -22.13 20.94
N ILE A 31 -75.22 -20.81 21.02
CA ILE A 31 -74.24 -19.80 20.57
C ILE A 31 -72.95 -19.90 21.40
N LEU A 32 -73.06 -20.07 22.71
CA LEU A 32 -71.92 -20.26 23.60
C LEU A 32 -71.13 -21.53 23.24
N ALA A 33 -71.81 -22.64 22.93
CA ALA A 33 -71.17 -23.88 22.50
C ALA A 33 -70.40 -23.69 21.18
N ILE A 34 -71.01 -23.03 20.18
CA ILE A 34 -70.34 -22.72 18.90
C ILE A 34 -69.14 -21.79 19.13
N PHE A 35 -69.29 -20.76 19.97
CA PHE A 35 -68.20 -19.85 20.32
C PHE A 35 -67.03 -20.61 20.96
N LEU A 36 -67.29 -21.51 21.89
CA LEU A 36 -66.26 -22.35 22.53
C LEU A 36 -65.54 -23.26 21.52
N VAL A 37 -66.27 -23.85 20.58
CA VAL A 37 -65.66 -24.66 19.51
C VAL A 37 -64.75 -23.80 18.64
N VAL A 38 -65.20 -22.64 18.17
CA VAL A 38 -64.39 -21.72 17.35
C VAL A 38 -63.20 -21.19 18.15
N PHE A 39 -63.39 -20.83 19.41
CA PHE A 39 -62.33 -20.37 20.31
C PHE A 39 -61.25 -21.44 20.47
N GLY A 40 -61.63 -22.70 20.67
CA GLY A 40 -60.69 -23.82 20.72
C GLY A 40 -59.92 -24.01 19.41
N VAL A 41 -60.59 -23.88 18.26
CA VAL A 41 -59.95 -23.96 16.94
C VAL A 41 -58.97 -22.81 16.74
N ILE A 42 -59.34 -21.56 17.04
CA ILE A 42 -58.45 -20.40 16.92
C ILE A 42 -57.25 -20.52 17.86
N GLY A 43 -57.50 -20.89 19.12
CA GLY A 43 -56.45 -21.07 20.13
C GLY A 43 -55.42 -22.12 19.72
N LYS A 44 -55.85 -23.23 19.11
CA LYS A 44 -54.94 -24.30 18.69
C LYS A 44 -54.30 -24.06 17.31
N PHE A 45 -55.06 -23.58 16.34
CA PHE A 45 -54.64 -23.51 14.94
C PHE A 45 -54.12 -22.13 14.51
N VAL A 46 -54.55 -21.03 15.12
CA VAL A 46 -54.16 -19.67 14.69
C VAL A 46 -53.10 -19.08 15.61
N VAL A 47 -53.24 -19.21 16.93
CA VAL A 47 -52.31 -18.60 17.89
C VAL A 47 -50.89 -19.17 17.75
N LYS A 48 -50.75 -20.50 17.64
CA LYS A 48 -49.44 -21.14 17.48
C LYS A 48 -48.65 -20.68 16.25
N PRO A 49 -49.19 -20.68 15.02
CA PRO A 49 -48.44 -20.21 13.85
C PRO A 49 -48.13 -18.71 13.92
N VAL A 50 -49.02 -17.88 14.47
CA VAL A 50 -48.75 -16.44 14.63
C VAL A 50 -47.58 -16.20 15.59
N GLN A 51 -47.57 -16.88 16.76
CA GLN A 51 -46.44 -16.81 17.69
C GLN A 51 -45.14 -17.26 17.05
N LYS A 52 -45.16 -18.36 16.30
CA LYS A 52 -43.98 -18.86 15.59
C LYS A 52 -43.41 -17.83 14.60
N VAL A 53 -44.27 -17.14 13.85
CA VAL A 53 -43.84 -16.09 12.90
C VAL A 53 -43.27 -14.88 13.63
N LEU A 54 -43.83 -14.49 14.78
CA LEU A 54 -43.30 -13.39 15.59
C LEU A 54 -41.93 -13.74 16.17
N GLU A 55 -41.77 -14.93 16.74
CA GLU A 55 -40.48 -15.43 17.24
C GLU A 55 -39.43 -15.51 16.12
N GLU A 56 -39.83 -15.98 14.94
CA GLU A 56 -38.94 -16.03 13.78
C GLU A 56 -38.51 -14.63 13.34
N ARG A 57 -39.43 -13.66 13.31
CA ARG A 57 -39.10 -12.25 13.02
C ARG A 57 -38.16 -11.65 14.05
N GLU A 58 -38.42 -11.87 15.34
CA GLU A 58 -37.54 -11.40 16.42
C GLU A 58 -36.15 -12.02 16.31
N ARG A 59 -36.07 -13.34 16.05
CA ARG A 59 -34.81 -14.05 15.85
C ARG A 59 -34.04 -13.50 14.65
N LEU A 60 -34.72 -13.28 13.52
CA LEU A 60 -34.09 -12.73 12.32
C LEU A 60 -33.56 -11.32 12.57
N LEU A 61 -34.33 -10.46 13.24
CA LEU A 61 -33.88 -9.12 13.60
C LEU A 61 -32.67 -9.14 14.53
N ALA A 62 -32.69 -10.00 15.55
CA ALA A 62 -31.57 -10.16 16.47
C ALA A 62 -30.33 -10.69 15.75
N GLN A 63 -30.50 -11.68 14.89
CA GLN A 63 -29.43 -12.26 14.09
C GLN A 63 -28.83 -11.24 13.12
N THR A 64 -29.65 -10.53 12.34
CA THR A 64 -29.15 -9.49 11.43
C THR A 64 -28.42 -8.37 12.19
N ALA A 65 -28.91 -7.97 13.36
CA ALA A 65 -28.22 -6.99 14.18
C ALA A 65 -26.86 -7.51 14.70
N GLN A 66 -26.79 -8.78 15.09
CA GLN A 66 -25.54 -9.43 15.50
C GLN A 66 -24.56 -9.56 14.34
N ASP A 67 -25.01 -10.05 13.20
CA ASP A 67 -24.20 -10.25 11.98
C ASP A 67 -23.64 -8.91 11.49
N ASN A 68 -24.45 -7.84 11.50
CA ASN A 68 -24.00 -6.50 11.13
C ASN A 68 -22.90 -5.98 12.08
N ARG A 69 -23.03 -6.23 13.39
CA ARG A 69 -21.99 -5.85 14.36
C ARG A 69 -20.71 -6.65 14.13
N GLN A 70 -20.82 -7.96 13.95
CA GLN A 70 -19.66 -8.81 13.68
C GLN A 70 -18.97 -8.44 12.37
N ALA A 71 -19.71 -8.11 11.32
CA ALA A 71 -19.14 -7.64 10.06
C ALA A 71 -18.39 -6.31 10.26
N ALA A 72 -18.99 -5.35 10.98
CA ALA A 72 -18.34 -4.08 11.28
C ALA A 72 -17.06 -4.25 12.13
N ASP A 73 -17.08 -5.15 13.12
CA ASP A 73 -15.91 -5.46 13.95
C ASP A 73 -14.80 -6.15 13.14
N GLN A 74 -15.17 -7.08 12.24
CA GLN A 74 -14.23 -7.74 11.33
C GLN A 74 -13.61 -6.76 10.34
N ASP A 75 -14.41 -5.87 9.75
CA ASP A 75 -13.91 -4.84 8.84
C ASP A 75 -12.95 -3.88 9.56
N ALA A 76 -13.29 -3.46 10.78
CA ALA A 76 -12.42 -2.61 11.60
C ALA A 76 -11.10 -3.31 11.98
N ALA A 77 -11.17 -4.59 12.34
CA ALA A 77 -9.99 -5.40 12.62
C ALA A 77 -9.11 -5.54 11.37
N ALA A 78 -9.70 -5.86 10.22
CA ALA A 78 -9.00 -5.98 8.95
C ALA A 78 -8.35 -4.66 8.50
N ASP A 79 -9.02 -3.52 8.64
CA ASP A 79 -8.43 -2.20 8.33
C ASP A 79 -7.27 -1.87 9.28
N SER A 80 -7.39 -2.21 10.56
CA SER A 80 -6.31 -2.05 11.54
C SER A 80 -5.10 -2.91 11.20
N GLU A 81 -5.30 -4.20 10.90
CA GLU A 81 -4.23 -5.12 10.49
C GLU A 81 -3.57 -4.64 9.19
N TYR A 82 -4.37 -4.26 8.19
CA TYR A 82 -3.88 -3.73 6.91
C TYR A 82 -3.01 -2.48 7.10
N ARG A 83 -3.46 -1.53 7.92
CA ARG A 83 -2.67 -0.32 8.24
C ARG A 83 -1.40 -0.65 9.01
N GLY A 84 -1.47 -1.60 9.93
CA GLY A 84 -0.32 -2.11 10.68
C GLY A 84 0.74 -2.68 9.76
N GLU A 85 0.32 -3.56 8.84
CA GLU A 85 1.20 -4.19 7.85
C GLU A 85 1.82 -3.14 6.91
N LEU A 86 1.02 -2.18 6.45
CA LEU A 86 1.52 -1.09 5.59
C LEU A 86 2.53 -0.20 6.32
N ALA A 87 2.34 0.06 7.62
CA ALA A 87 3.30 0.79 8.44
C ALA A 87 4.60 0.00 8.64
N SER A 88 4.49 -1.30 8.92
CA SER A 88 5.64 -2.20 9.04
C SER A 88 6.46 -2.24 7.74
N ALA A 89 5.79 -2.51 6.61
CA ALA A 89 6.43 -2.54 5.29
C ALA A 89 7.14 -1.22 4.93
N ARG A 90 6.54 -0.07 5.28
CA ARG A 90 7.19 1.25 5.10
C ARG A 90 8.43 1.41 5.99
N SER A 91 8.36 0.95 7.24
CA SER A 91 9.51 0.97 8.14
C SER A 91 10.64 0.07 7.64
N GLU A 92 10.33 -1.14 7.20
CA GLU A 92 11.30 -2.08 6.65
C GLU A 92 11.93 -1.56 5.36
N ALA A 93 11.14 -1.00 4.44
CA ALA A 93 11.65 -0.35 3.25
C ALA A 93 12.57 0.83 3.59
N GLY A 94 12.24 1.62 4.63
CA GLY A 94 13.11 2.67 5.15
C GLY A 94 14.45 2.13 5.64
N LYS A 95 14.42 1.10 6.51
CA LYS A 95 15.62 0.43 7.03
C LYS A 95 16.50 -0.13 5.91
N LEU A 96 15.89 -0.80 4.91
CA LEU A 96 16.61 -1.36 3.78
C LEU A 96 17.29 -0.27 2.94
N ARG A 97 16.62 0.87 2.72
CA ARG A 97 17.21 2.01 1.99
C ARG A 97 18.38 2.62 2.75
N ASP A 98 18.27 2.74 4.06
CA ASP A 98 19.34 3.30 4.89
C ASP A 98 20.52 2.34 5.00
N GLN A 99 20.26 1.04 5.11
CA GLN A 99 21.30 0.00 5.03
C GLN A 99 22.01 0.04 3.68
N ALA A 100 21.29 0.04 2.55
CA ALA A 100 21.88 0.11 1.23
C ALA A 100 22.71 1.40 1.01
N ARG A 101 22.31 2.53 1.61
CA ARG A 101 23.10 3.77 1.60
C ARG A 101 24.37 3.65 2.44
N SER A 102 24.30 3.01 3.59
CA SER A 102 25.46 2.78 4.47
C SER A 102 26.46 1.87 3.77
N ASP A 103 26.00 0.72 3.26
CA ASP A 103 26.82 -0.25 2.55
C ASP A 103 27.45 0.39 1.30
N GLY A 104 26.66 1.16 0.54
CA GLY A 104 27.17 1.88 -0.63
C GLY A 104 28.25 2.91 -0.29
N ARG A 105 28.13 3.61 0.85
CA ARG A 105 29.18 4.53 1.33
C ARG A 105 30.43 3.77 1.73
N GLN A 106 30.29 2.66 2.46
CA GLN A 106 31.41 1.82 2.86
C GLN A 106 32.18 1.30 1.65
N VAL A 107 31.48 0.81 0.63
CA VAL A 107 32.11 0.34 -0.63
C VAL A 107 32.84 1.48 -1.35
N VAL A 108 32.26 2.67 -1.41
CA VAL A 108 32.92 3.83 -2.03
C VAL A 108 34.19 4.23 -1.25
N ASP A 109 34.13 4.22 0.07
CA ASP A 109 35.28 4.58 0.92
C ASP A 109 36.38 3.51 0.84
N GLU A 110 36.02 2.23 0.78
CA GLU A 110 36.94 1.11 0.59
C GLU A 110 37.63 1.20 -0.78
N MET A 111 36.87 1.35 -1.88
CA MET A 111 37.45 1.53 -3.21
C MET A 111 38.34 2.78 -3.32
N ARG A 112 38.00 3.86 -2.61
CA ARG A 112 38.86 5.06 -2.55
C ARG A 112 40.15 4.78 -1.79
N SER A 113 40.10 4.04 -0.69
CA SER A 113 41.30 3.65 0.05
C SER A 113 42.22 2.81 -0.83
N GLU A 114 41.69 1.77 -1.47
CA GLU A 114 42.44 0.91 -2.39
C GLU A 114 43.06 1.70 -3.54
N ALA A 115 42.31 2.62 -4.15
CA ALA A 115 42.82 3.47 -5.22
C ALA A 115 43.95 4.40 -4.74
N ASN A 116 43.85 4.97 -3.53
CA ASN A 116 44.92 5.79 -2.97
C ASN A 116 46.18 4.98 -2.68
N ASP A 117 46.02 3.75 -2.19
CA ASP A 117 47.13 2.83 -1.94
C ASP A 117 47.81 2.44 -3.25
N GLU A 118 47.05 2.10 -4.31
CA GLU A 118 47.61 1.82 -5.63
C GLU A 118 48.35 3.04 -6.20
N VAL A 119 47.77 4.25 -6.09
CA VAL A 119 48.41 5.48 -6.54
C VAL A 119 49.72 5.74 -5.79
N ALA A 120 49.76 5.52 -4.48
CA ALA A 120 50.97 5.68 -3.68
C ALA A 120 52.07 4.69 -4.10
N ASP A 121 51.70 3.43 -4.34
CA ASP A 121 52.63 2.39 -4.82
C ASP A 121 53.17 2.69 -6.22
N ARG A 122 52.30 3.13 -7.13
CA ARG A 122 52.69 3.55 -8.49
C ARG A 122 53.63 4.75 -8.45
N LEU A 123 53.36 5.74 -7.61
CA LEU A 123 54.21 6.91 -7.46
C LEU A 123 55.59 6.54 -6.90
N LYS A 124 55.62 5.63 -5.91
CA LYS A 124 56.87 5.11 -5.36
C LYS A 124 57.69 4.39 -6.43
N GLN A 125 57.07 3.46 -7.17
CA GLN A 125 57.72 2.76 -8.27
C GLN A 125 58.26 3.72 -9.33
N ALA A 126 57.45 4.70 -9.77
CA ALA A 126 57.88 5.71 -10.74
C ALA A 126 59.06 6.54 -10.22
N SER A 127 59.04 6.92 -8.94
CA SER A 127 60.15 7.67 -8.32
C SER A 127 61.45 6.85 -8.24
N ASP A 128 61.34 5.55 -7.98
CA ASP A 128 62.49 4.66 -7.93
C ASP A 128 63.04 4.38 -9.33
N THR A 129 62.18 4.21 -10.33
CA THR A 129 62.58 4.13 -11.75
C THR A 129 63.27 5.40 -12.22
N LEU A 130 62.73 6.58 -11.93
CA LEU A 130 63.34 7.86 -12.29
C LEU A 130 64.71 8.06 -11.64
N LYS A 131 64.88 7.65 -10.38
CA LYS A 131 66.19 7.69 -9.70
C LYS A 131 67.18 6.74 -10.36
N ALA A 132 66.77 5.51 -10.69
CA ALA A 132 67.63 4.54 -11.35
C ALA A 132 68.04 5.01 -12.75
N GLU A 133 67.10 5.56 -13.52
CA GLU A 133 67.36 6.13 -14.85
C GLU A 133 68.31 7.32 -14.76
N GLY A 134 68.09 8.25 -13.82
CA GLY A 134 69.00 9.38 -13.57
C GLY A 134 70.41 8.94 -13.19
N GLN A 135 70.56 7.91 -12.36
CA GLN A 135 71.87 7.33 -12.02
C GLN A 135 72.54 6.68 -13.24
N SER A 136 71.77 6.00 -14.09
CA SER A 136 72.29 5.36 -15.31
C SER A 136 72.75 6.36 -16.38
N LEU A 137 72.13 7.54 -16.43
CA LEU A 137 72.47 8.62 -17.36
C LEU A 137 73.60 9.53 -16.83
N ALA A 138 73.92 9.49 -15.54
CA ALA A 138 74.98 10.33 -14.97
C ALA A 138 76.35 10.20 -15.67
N PRO A 139 76.83 9.00 -16.05
CA PRO A 139 78.10 8.86 -16.78
C PRO A 139 78.06 9.49 -18.18
N SER A 140 76.95 9.33 -18.92
CA SER A 140 76.82 9.89 -20.27
C SER A 140 76.69 11.42 -20.23
N LEU A 141 76.01 11.96 -19.20
CA LEU A 141 75.97 13.41 -18.94
C LEU A 141 77.36 13.96 -18.61
N ASN A 142 78.14 13.29 -17.75
CA ASN A 142 79.51 13.71 -17.43
C ASN A 142 80.42 13.72 -18.66
N ALA A 143 80.36 12.69 -19.51
CA ALA A 143 81.10 12.66 -20.78
C ALA A 143 80.68 13.78 -21.74
N SER A 144 79.38 14.10 -21.78
CA SER A 144 78.86 15.22 -22.57
C SER A 144 79.37 16.58 -22.05
N VAL A 145 79.44 16.75 -20.73
CA VAL A 145 79.98 17.97 -20.08
C VAL A 145 81.47 18.14 -20.37
N GLU A 146 82.26 17.06 -20.32
CA GLU A 146 83.69 17.10 -20.65
C GLU A 146 83.91 17.55 -22.11
N THR A 147 83.12 16.98 -23.04
CA THR A 147 83.15 17.35 -24.46
C THR A 147 82.74 18.82 -24.69
N LEU A 148 81.68 19.28 -24.02
CA LEU A 148 81.23 20.68 -24.09
C LEU A 148 82.26 21.63 -23.49
N SER A 149 82.94 21.23 -22.42
CA SER A 149 83.99 22.03 -21.77
C SER A 149 85.23 22.16 -22.65
N GLN A 150 85.64 21.08 -23.34
CA GLN A 150 86.69 21.15 -24.37
C GLN A 150 86.30 22.07 -25.51
N THR A 151 85.07 21.94 -26.02
CA THR A 151 84.55 22.81 -27.09
C THR A 151 84.54 24.30 -26.67
N LEU A 152 84.18 24.58 -25.41
CA LEU A 152 84.21 25.94 -24.87
C LEU A 152 85.64 26.45 -24.70
N ALA A 153 86.56 25.61 -24.20
CA ALA A 153 87.97 25.94 -24.03
C ALA A 153 88.64 26.26 -25.37
N ASP A 154 88.44 25.44 -26.41
CA ASP A 154 88.93 25.71 -27.78
C ASP A 154 88.42 27.05 -28.32
N ARG A 155 87.16 27.40 -28.01
CA ARG A 155 86.54 28.65 -28.45
C ARG A 155 87.05 29.88 -27.70
N ILE A 156 87.45 29.74 -26.43
CA ILE A 156 88.06 30.81 -25.61
C ILE A 156 89.56 30.97 -25.91
N LEU A 157 90.29 29.87 -26.09
CA LEU A 157 91.73 29.85 -26.40
C LEU A 157 92.04 30.23 -27.86
N GLY A 158 91.02 30.46 -28.69
CA GLY A 158 91.21 30.95 -30.05
C GLY A 158 91.62 29.89 -31.07
N ALA A 159 91.41 28.60 -30.82
CA ALA A 159 91.66 27.54 -31.82
C ALA A 159 90.66 27.54 -33.00
N GLY A 160 89.82 28.59 -33.10
CA GLY A 160 89.05 28.96 -34.28
C GLY A 160 89.44 30.32 -34.88
N SER A 161 90.55 30.95 -34.46
CA SER A 161 91.07 32.18 -35.03
C SER A 161 92.22 31.98 -36.02
N ASP A 162 92.37 30.78 -36.58
CA ASP A 162 93.09 30.60 -37.85
C ASP A 162 92.08 30.59 -39.00
N GLN A 163 91.65 31.79 -39.38
CA GLN A 163 91.25 32.08 -40.75
C GLN A 163 91.56 33.55 -41.08
N PRO A 164 91.89 33.81 -42.34
CA PRO A 164 93.17 34.36 -42.74
C PRO A 164 93.01 35.87 -42.96
N SER A 165 94.11 36.60 -42.78
CA SER A 165 94.29 37.92 -43.38
C SER A 165 94.10 37.83 -44.90
N ARG A 166 92.85 37.96 -45.37
CA ARG A 166 92.52 38.33 -46.74
C ARG A 166 92.63 39.85 -46.85
N SER A 167 93.82 40.32 -47.22
CA SER A 167 93.94 41.59 -47.94
C SER A 167 94.33 41.25 -49.37
N THR A 168 93.31 41.06 -50.21
CA THR A 168 93.45 41.12 -51.66
C THR A 168 93.83 42.56 -52.06
N PRO A 169 94.87 42.75 -52.89
CA PRO A 169 95.10 44.03 -53.57
C PRO A 169 94.04 44.22 -54.66
N ARG A 170 93.44 45.42 -54.75
CA ARG A 170 93.10 46.07 -56.01
C ARG A 170 92.74 47.54 -55.80
N GLU A 171 93.11 48.31 -56.81
CA GLU A 171 92.68 49.67 -57.16
C GLU A 171 91.18 49.92 -56.98
#